data_AF-A0A7S1CYA1-F1
#
_entry.id   AF-A0A7S1CYA1-F1
#
_cell.length_a   1.000
_cell.length_b   1.000
_cell.length_c   1.000
_cell.angle_alpha   90.00
_cell.angle_beta   90.00
_cell.angle_gamma   90.00
#
_symmetry.space_group_name_H-M   'P 1'
#
loop_
_entity.id
_entity.type
_entity.pdbx_description
1 polymer ?
#
loop_
_entity_poly.entity_id
_entity_poly.type
_entity_poly.pdbx_seq_one_letter_code
_entity_poly.pdbx_strand_id
1 'polypeptide(L)'
;MALRMMADKVFLNLSKTYQKSLAKDLMKLGLRYEDLMLESPMDMQETLELADKDFVTGRYRRQKRAFDLDVKHKNMLEYAPDVDQETYKQELYPLLCQIRARNQEIALLDQHKK
;
A
#
# COMPACT_ATOMS: atom_id res chain seq x y z
N MET A 1 -24.10 19.66 -11.24
CA MET A 1 -24.00 18.21 -10.91
C MET A 1 -23.51 17.36 -12.07
N ALA A 2 -24.04 17.50 -13.30
CA ALA A 2 -23.64 16.69 -14.45
C ALA A 2 -22.13 16.79 -14.80
N LEU A 3 -21.54 17.98 -14.73
CA LEU A 3 -20.10 18.20 -14.95
C LEU A 3 -19.22 17.44 -13.94
N ARG A 4 -19.63 17.39 -12.67
CA ARG A 4 -18.95 16.64 -11.61
C ARG A 4 -19.05 15.13 -11.86
N MET A 5 -20.23 14.63 -12.19
CA MET A 5 -20.42 13.21 -12.54
C MET A 5 -19.63 12.77 -13.77
N MET A 6 -19.53 13.62 -14.80
CA MET A 6 -18.70 13.34 -15.97
C MET A 6 -17.21 13.34 -15.62
N ALA A 7 -16.75 14.31 -14.83
CA ALA A 7 -15.38 14.33 -14.33
C ALA A 7 -15.08 13.07 -13.51
N ASP A 8 -15.95 12.70 -12.56
CA ASP A 8 -15.81 11.52 -11.73
C ASP A 8 -15.69 10.24 -12.57
N LYS A 9 -16.49 10.12 -13.65
CA LYS A 9 -16.43 8.97 -14.57
C LYS A 9 -15.13 8.93 -15.37
N VAL A 10 -14.62 10.08 -15.82
CA VAL A 10 -13.33 10.16 -16.50
C VAL A 10 -12.19 9.77 -15.55
N PHE A 11 -12.16 10.32 -14.33
CA PHE A 11 -11.17 9.96 -13.32
C PHE A 11 -11.25 8.49 -12.91
N LEU A 12 -12.45 7.91 -12.86
CA LEU A 12 -12.63 6.49 -12.59
C LEU A 12 -11.99 5.62 -13.69
N ASN A 13 -12.13 6.02 -14.95
CA ASN A 13 -11.53 5.28 -16.05
C ASN A 13 -9.99 5.40 -16.04
N LEU A 14 -9.47 6.61 -15.78
CA LEU A 14 -8.03 6.86 -15.68
C LEU A 14 -7.39 6.14 -14.48
N SER A 15 -8.08 6.09 -13.33
CA SER A 15 -7.59 5.36 -12.17
C SER A 15 -7.56 3.85 -12.41
N LYS A 16 -8.53 3.28 -13.13
CA LYS A 16 -8.52 1.86 -13.49
C LYS A 16 -7.38 1.49 -14.45
N THR A 17 -7.06 2.35 -15.42
CA THR A 17 -5.93 2.09 -16.32
C THR A 17 -4.61 2.19 -15.58
N TYR A 18 -4.46 3.19 -14.71
CA TYR A 18 -3.30 3.32 -13.82
C TYR A 18 -3.16 2.09 -12.91
N GLN A 19 -4.23 1.67 -12.26
CA GLN A 19 -4.25 0.50 -11.38
C GLN A 19 -3.78 -0.75 -12.13
N LYS A 20 -4.28 -1.01 -13.34
CA LYS A 20 -3.82 -2.16 -14.15
C LYS A 20 -2.33 -2.09 -14.49
N SER A 21 -1.81 -0.91 -14.82
CA SER A 21 -0.38 -0.74 -15.10
C SER A 21 0.46 -1.01 -13.87
N LEU A 22 0.07 -0.42 -12.74
CA LEU A 22 0.77 -0.60 -11.47
C LEU A 22 0.74 -2.05 -11.00
N ALA A 23 -0.39 -2.75 -11.15
CA ALA A 23 -0.51 -4.16 -10.81
C ALA A 23 0.52 -5.00 -11.57
N LYS A 24 0.67 -4.75 -12.87
CA LYS A 24 1.64 -5.46 -13.71
C LYS A 24 3.07 -5.26 -13.22
N ASP A 25 3.44 -4.05 -12.84
CA ASP A 25 4.79 -3.75 -12.38
C ASP A 25 5.05 -4.31 -10.97
N LEU A 26 4.06 -4.26 -10.08
CA LEU A 26 4.11 -4.89 -8.77
C LEU A 26 4.23 -6.42 -8.84
N MET A 27 3.57 -7.05 -9.81
CA MET A 27 3.69 -8.49 -10.06
C MET A 27 5.08 -8.89 -10.56
N LYS A 28 5.71 -8.07 -11.41
CA LYS A 28 7.10 -8.33 -11.84
C LYS A 28 8.08 -8.33 -10.67
N LEU A 29 7.86 -7.49 -9.66
CA LEU A 29 8.73 -7.40 -8.48
C LEU A 29 8.29 -8.33 -7.33
N GLY A 30 7.06 -8.85 -7.38
CA GLY A 30 6.50 -9.64 -6.29
C GLY A 30 6.13 -8.83 -5.04
N LEU A 31 5.77 -7.55 -5.21
CA LEU A 31 5.37 -6.63 -4.14
C LEU A 31 3.85 -6.47 -4.04
N ARG A 32 3.32 -6.35 -2.82
CA ARG A 32 1.94 -5.88 -2.63
C ARG A 32 1.90 -4.35 -2.62
N TYR A 33 0.74 -3.78 -2.90
CA TYR A 33 0.56 -2.32 -2.89
C TYR A 33 0.85 -1.71 -1.50
N GLU A 34 0.47 -2.40 -0.42
CA GLU A 34 0.76 -1.94 0.95
C GLU A 34 2.26 -1.91 1.28
N ASP A 35 3.08 -2.71 0.58
CA ASP A 35 4.52 -2.74 0.80
C ASP A 35 5.22 -1.44 0.32
N LEU A 36 4.56 -0.65 -0.54
CA LEU A 36 5.03 0.65 -1.04
C LEU A 36 4.87 1.79 -0.01
N MET A 37 4.06 1.59 1.03
CA MET A 37 3.82 2.62 2.03
C MET A 37 5.12 2.92 2.77
N LEU A 38 5.54 4.20 2.75
CA LEU A 38 6.73 4.67 3.43
C LEU A 38 6.58 4.49 4.94
N GLU A 39 7.66 4.05 5.59
CA GLU A 39 7.73 3.86 7.06
C GLU A 39 7.92 5.18 7.81
N SER A 40 8.27 6.26 7.10
CA SER A 40 8.65 7.55 7.67
C SER A 40 7.55 8.32 8.44
N PRO A 41 6.24 8.26 8.13
CA PRO A 41 5.25 8.91 8.97
C PRO A 41 5.10 8.12 10.28
N MET A 42 5.11 8.80 11.43
CA MET A 42 4.98 8.16 12.76
C MET A 42 3.79 7.19 12.82
N ASP A 43 2.68 7.53 12.17
CA ASP A 43 1.49 6.66 12.10
C ASP A 43 1.82 5.28 11.51
N MET A 44 2.63 5.22 10.44
CA MET A 44 3.00 3.96 9.78
C MET A 44 3.94 3.13 10.63
N GLN A 45 4.88 3.76 11.34
CA GLN A 45 5.76 3.06 12.26
C GLN A 45 4.95 2.41 13.39
N GLU A 46 4.06 3.17 14.03
CA GLU A 46 3.16 2.64 15.05
C GLU A 46 2.26 1.52 14.50
N THR A 47 1.76 1.69 13.26
CA THR A 47 0.95 0.67 12.59
C THR A 47 1.76 -0.64 12.42
N LEU A 48 3.03 -0.55 12.03
CA LEU A 48 3.90 -1.73 11.86
C LEU A 48 4.29 -2.38 13.19
N GLU A 49 4.41 -1.60 14.26
CA GLU A 49 4.66 -2.11 15.62
C GLU A 49 3.47 -2.88 16.20
N LEU A 50 2.25 -2.45 15.86
CA LEU A 50 0.99 -3.08 16.30
C LEU A 50 0.50 -4.20 15.37
N ALA A 51 1.00 -4.26 14.14
CA ALA A 51 0.62 -5.28 13.17
C ALA A 51 1.10 -6.68 13.58
N ASP A 52 0.47 -7.70 12.98
CA ASP A 52 0.87 -9.09 13.19
C ASP A 52 2.32 -9.34 12.73
N LYS A 53 3.10 -10.04 13.57
CA LYS A 53 4.53 -10.28 13.33
C LYS A 53 4.76 -11.12 12.08
N ASP A 54 3.86 -12.05 11.77
CA ASP A 54 3.95 -12.88 10.58
C ASP A 54 3.72 -12.05 9.31
N PHE A 55 2.76 -11.14 9.35
CA PHE A 55 2.54 -10.16 8.27
C PHE A 55 3.77 -9.29 8.04
N VAL A 56 4.33 -8.70 9.11
CA VAL A 56 5.50 -7.82 9.04
C VAL A 56 6.71 -8.57 8.48
N THR A 57 6.95 -9.80 8.96
CA THR A 57 8.01 -10.68 8.43
C THR A 57 7.79 -10.99 6.95
N GLY A 58 6.56 -11.25 6.54
CA GLY A 58 6.16 -11.45 5.15
C GLY A 58 6.46 -10.22 4.28
N ARG A 59 6.11 -9.02 4.75
CA ARG A 59 6.40 -7.74 4.09
C ARG A 59 7.90 -7.56 3.86
N TYR A 60 8.72 -7.77 4.90
CA TYR A 60 10.18 -7.66 4.76
C TYR A 60 10.76 -8.67 3.78
N ARG A 61 10.25 -9.90 3.74
CA ARG A 61 10.68 -10.91 2.75
C ARG A 61 10.36 -10.48 1.33
N ARG A 62 9.16 -9.94 1.08
CA ARG A 62 8.75 -9.42 -0.24
C ARG A 62 9.62 -8.23 -0.65
N GLN A 63 9.88 -7.28 0.24
CA GLN A 63 10.73 -6.12 -0.03
C GLN A 63 12.19 -6.52 -0.33
N LYS A 64 12.78 -7.42 0.46
CA LYS A 64 14.13 -7.95 0.19
C LYS A 64 14.22 -8.65 -1.16
N ARG A 65 13.22 -9.46 -1.50
CA ARG A 65 13.14 -10.13 -2.81
C ARG A 65 13.01 -9.11 -3.95
N ALA A 66 12.16 -8.11 -3.80
CA ALA A 66 11.98 -7.09 -4.82
C ALA A 66 13.27 -6.31 -5.07
N PHE A 67 14.00 -5.95 -4.01
CA PHE A 67 15.31 -5.32 -4.11
C PHE A 67 16.32 -6.23 -4.83
N ASP A 68 16.38 -7.51 -4.47
CA ASP A 68 17.27 -8.48 -5.12
C ASP A 68 16.95 -8.64 -6.62
N LEU A 69 15.66 -8.72 -6.98
CA LEU A 69 15.21 -8.81 -8.37
C LEU A 69 15.52 -7.56 -9.17
N ASP A 70 15.34 -6.38 -8.58
CA ASP A 70 15.62 -5.08 -9.20
C ASP A 70 17.13 -4.93 -9.48
N VAL A 71 17.97 -5.20 -8.49
CA VAL A 71 19.44 -5.20 -8.63
C VAL A 71 19.90 -6.18 -9.70
N LYS A 72 19.24 -7.33 -9.83
CA LYS A 72 19.56 -8.34 -10.84
C LYS A 72 18.89 -8.11 -12.19
N HIS A 73 18.06 -7.07 -12.33
CA HIS A 73 17.23 -6.80 -13.51
C HIS A 73 16.43 -8.02 -14.00
N LYS A 74 15.84 -8.76 -13.06
CA LYS A 74 15.11 -10.00 -13.31
C LYS A 74 13.66 -9.88 -12.88
N ASN A 75 12.75 -10.58 -13.57
CA ASN A 75 11.32 -10.57 -13.22
C ASN A 75 10.97 -11.76 -12.32
N MET A 76 10.15 -11.55 -11.31
CA MET A 76 9.60 -12.61 -10.46
C MET A 76 8.84 -13.66 -11.29
N LEU A 77 8.09 -13.21 -12.30
CA LEU A 77 7.28 -14.08 -13.16
C LEU A 77 8.11 -15.08 -13.97
N GLU A 78 9.41 -14.84 -14.17
CA GLU A 78 10.32 -15.82 -14.80
C GLU A 78 10.58 -17.03 -13.89
N TYR A 79 10.53 -16.83 -12.57
CA TYR A 79 10.75 -17.88 -11.57
C TYR A 79 9.46 -18.53 -11.11
N ALA A 80 8.38 -17.76 -11.09
CA ALA A 80 7.10 -18.18 -10.53
C ALA A 80 5.94 -17.63 -11.38
N PRO A 81 5.70 -18.23 -12.57
CA PRO A 81 4.72 -17.72 -13.54
C PRO A 81 3.27 -17.86 -13.07
N ASP A 82 2.96 -18.90 -12.28
CA ASP A 82 1.61 -19.24 -11.83
C ASP A 82 1.27 -18.69 -10.43
N VAL A 83 2.03 -17.71 -9.93
CA VAL A 83 1.77 -17.14 -8.61
C VAL A 83 0.55 -16.23 -8.64
N ASP A 84 -0.49 -16.62 -7.92
CA ASP A 84 -1.62 -15.75 -7.64
C ASP A 84 -1.22 -14.72 -6.57
N GLN A 85 -0.80 -13.55 -7.04
CA GLN A 85 -0.37 -12.48 -6.16
C GLN A 85 -1.55 -11.61 -5.75
N GLU A 86 -1.82 -11.59 -4.45
CA GLU A 86 -2.82 -10.72 -3.83
C GLU A 86 -2.36 -9.24 -3.79
N THR A 87 -2.15 -8.62 -4.96
CA THR A 87 -1.47 -7.32 -5.12
C THR A 87 -2.15 -6.17 -4.35
N TYR A 88 -3.48 -6.17 -4.28
CA TYR A 88 -4.27 -5.12 -3.62
C TYR A 88 -4.90 -5.55 -2.30
N LYS A 89 -4.43 -6.66 -1.70
CA LYS A 89 -4.93 -7.06 -0.39
C LYS A 89 -4.57 -6.02 0.65
N GLN A 90 -5.59 -5.61 1.40
CA GLN A 90 -5.47 -4.60 2.45
C GLN A 90 -5.52 -5.28 3.81
N GLU A 91 -4.36 -5.46 4.45
CA GLU A 91 -4.25 -6.03 5.80
C GLU A 91 -3.83 -4.93 6.79
N LEU A 92 -2.95 -4.02 6.37
CA LEU A 92 -2.39 -2.96 7.21
C LEU A 92 -3.23 -1.68 7.18
N TYR A 93 -3.85 -1.37 6.04
CA TYR A 93 -4.56 -0.11 5.81
C TYR A 93 -5.67 0.19 6.84
N PRO A 94 -6.51 -0.78 7.27
CA PRO A 94 -7.54 -0.50 8.28
C PRO A 94 -6.96 -0.03 9.62
N LEU A 95 -5.84 -0.62 10.05
CA LEU A 95 -5.16 -0.25 11.30
C LEU A 95 -4.56 1.16 11.20
N LEU A 96 -3.95 1.48 10.06
CA LEU A 96 -3.43 2.82 9.78
C LEU A 96 -4.53 3.89 9.85
N CYS A 97 -5.71 3.59 9.30
CA CYS A 97 -6.86 4.50 9.38
C CYS A 97 -7.32 4.75 10.81
N GLN A 98 -7.30 3.72 11.67
CA GLN A 98 -7.67 3.86 13.09
C GLN A 98 -6.66 4.75 13.85
N ILE A 99 -5.36 4.53 13.65
CA ILE A 99 -4.30 5.33 14.27
C ILE A 99 -4.40 6.80 13.82
N ARG A 100 -4.63 7.04 12.52
CA ARG A 100 -4.82 8.39 11.98
C ARG A 100 -6.03 9.08 12.58
N ALA A 101 -7.17 8.39 12.69
CA ALA A 101 -8.37 8.95 13.30
C ALA A 101 -8.12 9.33 14.77
N ARG A 102 -7.50 8.44 15.54
CA ARG A 102 -7.12 8.70 16.94
C ARG A 102 -6.17 9.91 17.05
N ASN A 103 -5.15 9.99 16.20
CA ASN A 103 -4.18 11.10 16.23
C ASN A 103 -4.84 12.43 15.85
N GLN A 104 -5.81 12.40 14.93
CA GLN A 104 -6.64 13.56 14.59
C GLN A 104 -7.52 14.00 15.76
N GLU A 105 -8.18 13.06 16.46
CA GLU A 105 -8.98 13.35 17.65
C GLU A 105 -8.14 14.03 18.75
N ILE A 106 -6.95 13.48 19.03
CA ILE A 106 -6.02 14.07 20.01
C ILE A 106 -5.62 15.49 19.60
N ALA A 107 -5.27 15.69 18.32
CA ALA A 107 -4.88 17.00 17.82
C ALA A 107 -6.01 18.04 17.95
N LEU A 108 -7.27 17.64 17.69
CA LEU A 108 -8.44 18.50 17.86
C LEU A 108 -8.69 18.85 19.34
N LEU A 109 -8.57 17.87 20.24
CA LEU A 109 -8.72 18.10 21.69
C LEU A 109 -7.66 19.06 22.23
N ASP A 110 -6.42 18.96 21.75
CA ASP A 110 -5.35 19.86 22.17
C ASP A 110 -5.52 21.29 21.63
N GLN A 111 -6.14 21.46 20.46
CA GLN A 111 -6.53 22.79 19.96
C GLN A 111 -7.57 23.47 20.86
N HIS A 112 -8.50 22.71 21.44
CA HIS A 112 -9.54 23.23 22.34
C HIS A 112 -9.03 23.60 23.74
N LYS A 113 -7.81 23.18 24.13
CA LYS A 113 -7.19 23.54 25.42
C LYS A 113 -6.43 24.87 25.40
N LYS A 114 -6.25 25.48 24.23
CA LYS A 114 -5.64 26.81 24.06
C LYS A 114 -6.71 27.88 24.00
#